data_AF-A0A521VVN6-F1
#
_entry.id   AF-A0A521VVN6-F1
#
_cell.length_a   1.000
_cell.length_b   1.000
_cell.length_c   1.000
_cell.angle_alpha   90.00
_cell.angle_beta   90.00
_cell.angle_gamma   90.00
#
_symmetry.space_group_name_H-M   'P 1'
#
loop_
_entity.id
_entity.type
_entity.pdbx_description
1 polymer ?
#
loop_
_entity_poly.entity_id
_entity_poly.type
_entity_poly.pdbx_seq_one_letter_code
_entity_poly.pdbx_strand_id
1 'polypeptide(L)' 'PRYRGGPMFYADSVGLRKIHERILEFRKELDPQYWTPAPLLEKLALSGSSFAEWDRSRS' A
#
# COMPACT_ATOMS: atom_id res chain seq x y z
N PRO A 1 6.72 13.35 -10.97
CA PRO A 1 6.83 13.23 -12.45
C PRO A 1 5.76 12.29 -13.03
N ARG A 2 4.95 12.75 -13.99
CA ARG A 2 3.83 11.96 -14.57
C ARG A 2 4.26 10.64 -15.22
N TYR A 3 5.51 10.53 -15.67
CA TYR A 3 6.03 9.33 -16.35
C TYR A 3 6.25 8.12 -15.42
N ARG A 4 6.06 8.25 -14.11
CA ARG A 4 6.18 7.15 -13.12
C ARG A 4 4.83 6.59 -12.65
N GLY A 5 3.73 6.89 -13.36
CA GLY A 5 2.39 6.34 -13.07
C GLY A 5 1.71 6.83 -11.79
N GLY A 6 2.30 7.79 -11.07
CA GLY A 6 1.77 8.30 -9.81
C GLY A 6 2.07 7.40 -8.61
N PRO A 7 1.70 7.82 -7.38
CA PRO A 7 2.05 7.10 -6.16
C PRO A 7 1.45 5.69 -6.11
N MET A 8 0.25 5.48 -6.68
CA MET A 8 -0.43 4.18 -6.68
C MET A 8 0.26 3.17 -7.60
N PHE A 9 0.64 3.58 -8.81
CA PHE A 9 1.40 2.73 -9.73
C PHE A 9 2.78 2.35 -9.16
N TYR A 10 3.45 3.31 -8.53
CA TYR A 10 4.72 3.02 -7.87
C TYR A 10 4.54 2.03 -6.71
N ALA A 11 3.48 2.18 -5.91
CA ALA A 11 3.17 1.26 -4.83
C ALA A 11 2.95 -0.18 -5.34
N ASP A 12 2.24 -0.32 -6.46
CA ASP A 12 2.05 -1.62 -7.12
C ASP A 12 3.37 -2.20 -7.66
N SER A 13 4.26 -1.38 -8.20
CA SER A 13 5.58 -1.84 -8.67
C SER A 13 6.50 -2.32 -7.54
N VAL A 14 6.37 -1.73 -6.34
CA VAL A 14 7.11 -2.13 -5.14
C VAL A 14 6.48 -3.36 -4.47
N GLY A 15 5.15 -3.48 -4.57
CA GLY A 15 4.34 -4.53 -3.97
C GLY A 15 3.73 -4.10 -2.64
N LEU A 16 2.40 -4.22 -2.52
CA LEU A 16 1.64 -3.74 -1.36
C LEU A 16 1.99 -4.46 -0.06
N ARG A 17 2.35 -5.75 -0.12
CA ARG A 17 2.79 -6.52 1.05
C ARG A 17 4.02 -5.91 1.71
N LYS A 18 5.03 -5.57 0.90
CA LYS A 18 6.27 -4.95 1.35
C LYS A 18 6.03 -3.57 1.96
N ILE A 19 5.13 -2.78 1.36
CA ILE A 19 4.75 -1.47 1.88
C ILE A 19 4.01 -1.62 3.23
N HIS A 20 3.08 -2.55 3.32
CA HIS A 20 2.35 -2.84 4.55
C HIS A 20 3.27 -3.28 5.70
N GLU A 21 4.19 -4.22 5.44
CA GLU A 21 5.19 -4.66 6.41
C GLU A 21 6.06 -3.49 6.90
N ARG A 22 6.52 -2.64 5.98
CA ARG A 22 7.30 -1.45 6.33
C ARG A 22 6.52 -0.46 7.19
N ILE A 23 5.23 -0.25 6.92
CA ILE A 23 4.38 0.61 7.76
C ILE A 23 4.26 0.02 9.17
N LEU A 24 4.10 -1.30 9.30
CA LEU A 24 4.06 -1.97 10.61
C LEU A 24 5.38 -1.88 11.36
N GLU A 25 6.52 -1.94 10.66
CA GLU A 25 7.84 -1.68 11.25
C GLU A 25 7.90 -0.24 11.79
N PHE A 26 7.56 0.75 10.97
CA PHE A 26 7.54 2.14 11.40
C PHE A 26 6.55 2.42 12.53
N ARG A 27 5.42 1.72 12.58
CA ARG A 27 4.48 1.80 13.71
C ARG A 27 5.11 1.37 15.04
N LYS A 28 6.06 0.44 15.02
CA LYS A 28 6.75 -0.03 16.24
C LYS A 28 7.82 0.96 16.69
N GLU A 29 8.49 1.63 15.75
CA GLU A 29 9.63 2.50 16.03
C GLU A 29 9.26 3.97 16.20
N LEU A 30 8.15 4.40 15.58
CA LEU A 30 7.69 5.79 15.52
C LEU A 30 6.29 5.92 16.11
N ASP A 31 5.78 7.15 16.15
CA ASP A 31 4.44 7.43 16.68
C ASP A 31 3.35 6.64 15.92
N PRO A 32 2.64 5.72 16.60
CA PRO A 32 1.61 4.88 15.97
C PRO A 32 0.47 5.67 15.33
N GLN A 33 0.22 6.91 15.77
CA GLN A 33 -0.84 7.76 15.22
C GLN A 33 -0.63 8.04 13.73
N TYR A 34 0.63 8.18 13.28
CA TYR A 34 0.97 8.47 11.89
C TYR A 34 1.25 7.22 11.05
N TRP A 35 1.53 6.09 11.70
CA TRP A 35 1.97 4.85 11.05
C TRP A 35 0.95 3.71 11.17
N THR A 36 -0.33 4.05 11.32
CA THR A 36 -1.41 3.05 11.23
C THR A 36 -1.74 2.80 9.76
N PRO A 37 -1.63 1.56 9.25
CA PRO A 37 -1.95 1.24 7.87
C PRO A 37 -3.43 1.49 7.59
N ALA A 38 -3.75 1.99 6.40
CA ALA A 38 -5.12 2.14 5.96
C ALA A 38 -5.79 0.76 5.80
N PRO A 39 -7.06 0.57 6.21
CA PRO A 39 -7.73 -0.74 6.14
C PRO A 39 -7.75 -1.34 4.73
N LEU A 40 -7.88 -0.50 3.70
CA LEU A 40 -7.82 -0.96 2.31
C LEU A 40 -6.44 -1.51 1.94
N LEU A 41 -5.37 -0.82 2.35
CA LEU A 41 -4.00 -1.25 2.07
C LEU A 41 -3.72 -2.60 2.73
N GLU A 42 -4.10 -2.76 3.99
CA GLU A 42 -3.95 -4.02 4.72
C GLU A 42 -4.69 -5.16 4.01
N LYS A 43 -5.95 -4.96 3.64
CA LYS A 43 -6.74 -5.97 2.92
C LYS A 43 -6.06 -6.41 1.61
N LEU A 44 -5.64 -5.46 0.78
CA LEU A 44 -5.02 -5.76 -0.52
C LEU A 44 -3.64 -6.42 -0.36
N ALA A 45 -2.85 -5.95 0.60
CA ALA A 45 -1.54 -6.52 0.93
C ALA A 45 -1.64 -7.98 1.39
N LEU A 46 -2.60 -8.27 2.28
CA LEU A 46 -2.84 -9.61 2.82
C LEU A 46 -3.48 -10.56 1.79
N SER A 47 -4.32 -10.04 0.90
CA SER A 47 -4.91 -10.84 -0.19
C SER A 47 -3.98 -11.04 -1.39
N GLY A 48 -2.77 -10.46 -1.37
CA GLY A 48 -1.82 -10.52 -2.48
C GLY A 48 -2.24 -9.75 -3.73
N SER A 49 -3.11 -8.75 -3.60
CA SER A 49 -3.60 -7.92 -4.72
C SER A 49 -2.85 -6.58 -4.83
N SER A 50 -3.24 -5.76 -5.79
CA SER A 50 -2.69 -4.45 -6.13
C SER A 50 -3.78 -3.38 -6.22
N PHE A 51 -3.39 -2.10 -6.18
CA PHE A 51 -4.33 -1.01 -6.35
C PHE A 51 -4.92 -0.98 -7.76
N ALA A 52 -4.12 -1.28 -8.78
CA ALA A 52 -4.61 -1.39 -10.16
C ALA A 52 -5.68 -2.49 -10.33
N GLU A 53 -5.51 -3.65 -9.69
CA GLU A 53 -6.53 -4.71 -9.70
C GLU A 53 -7.80 -4.30 -8.96
N TRP A 54 -7.65 -3.68 -7.79
CA TRP A 54 -8.78 -3.18 -7.01
C TRP A 54 -9.58 -2.14 -7.78
N ASP A 55 -8.91 -1.19 -8.46
CA ASP A 55 -9.55 -0.17 -9.28
C ASP A 55 -10.32 -0.78 -10.46
N ARG A 56 -9.70 -1.73 -11.18
CA ARG A 56 -10.36 -2.49 -12.25
C ARG A 56 -11.57 -3.28 -11.78
N SER A 57 -11.54 -3.82 -10.56
CA SER A 57 -12.68 -4.59 -10.00
C SER A 57 -13.90 -3.73 -9.64
N ARG A 58 -13.73 -2.40 -9.58
CA ARG A 58 -14.77 -1.43 -9.24
C ARG A 58 -15.30 -0.67 -10.46
N SER A 59 -14.74 -0.94 -11.64
CA SER A 59 -15.09 -0.32 -12.92
C SER A 59 -16.26 -1.01 -13.58
#